data_AF-A0A350WQG9-F1
#
_entry.id   AF-A0A350WQG9-F1
#
_cell.length_a   1.000
_cell.length_b   1.000
_cell.length_c   1.000
_cell.angle_alpha   90.00
_cell.angle_beta   90.00
_cell.angle_gamma   90.00
#
_symmetry.space_group_name_H-M   'P 1'
#
loop_
_entity.id
_entity.type
_entity.pdbx_description
1 polymer ?
#
loop_
_entity_poly.entity_id
_entity_poly.type
_entity_poly.pdbx_seq_one_letter_code
_entity_poly.pdbx_strand_id
1 'polypeptide(L)'
;MFLKKYLPDLLVSLLLLFSTLYYSFTFIDFSTPPFEDAAMIMRYAQHLAGGHGIVWNIGETPVDGATDFLFMVAAAALIKLGFTVGQAVRGIGFLSHLLTVLLIYWTNRRIHNGSIPLSLFSGLYLAVGTGLSYVAAYFGTPFFALAAASTWTLGLVLMKEEKPRWWLSLAFAFSGLITGLIRPEGVILASLMLLAVIVMRISNSPLSLWERDGVREVIKASGILPIVMTFGVVFLTIGGAYFLWRWDYFGYPLPNPFYKKGTGGWSWGTFTASMLNTLRLGLPLVIPFILGFRSKETLKTTLAYLIPILGFAAAFGLVSDEMNYGARFQYAVLPIALLSWIPLVRGIRFEALSQLSVKERSAYLVAGAALMLSLVYYSWFQNCFLSSYQQTCARPYERDGRLEMAQMLAEYRGKGYVIATTEAGLLPYYSGWSAIDTWGLNDQFIAHNGSITVEYLDQVQPHIIMFHDYYSPLVPPKLTEANLAQPWFSMTILLKTYAEDNGYILAAVFGDSPYDTHYYYVRPGFEDSKRLVEQISKFRDYFYPTTGKRSINYAMYEQP
;
A
#
# COMPACT_ATOMS: atom_id res chain seq x y z
N MET A 1 -11.35 8.42 -41.16
CA MET A 1 -10.37 9.49 -40.83
C MET A 1 -9.99 9.50 -39.34
N PHE A 2 -10.95 9.37 -38.41
CA PHE A 2 -10.71 9.31 -36.97
C PHE A 2 -9.81 8.12 -36.53
N LEU A 3 -10.06 6.90 -37.02
CA LEU A 3 -9.23 5.73 -36.70
C LEU A 3 -7.77 5.87 -37.18
N LYS A 4 -7.53 6.41 -38.38
CA LYS A 4 -6.17 6.57 -38.94
C LYS A 4 -5.29 7.50 -38.09
N LYS A 5 -5.89 8.51 -37.45
CA LYS A 5 -5.16 9.47 -36.60
C LYS A 5 -4.67 8.84 -35.29
N TYR A 6 -5.43 7.89 -34.74
CA TYR A 6 -5.12 7.25 -33.45
C TYR A 6 -4.54 5.85 -33.57
N LEU A 7 -4.44 5.30 -34.78
CA LEU A 7 -3.89 3.97 -35.02
C LEU A 7 -2.52 3.75 -34.36
N PRO A 8 -1.54 4.69 -34.44
CA PRO A 8 -0.26 4.51 -33.74
C PRO A 8 -0.41 4.42 -32.22
N ASP A 9 -1.26 5.26 -31.62
CA ASP A 9 -1.48 5.26 -30.18
C ASP A 9 -2.21 3.99 -29.70
N LEU A 10 -3.12 3.45 -30.53
CA LEU A 10 -3.81 2.18 -30.27
C LEU A 10 -2.85 0.99 -30.36
N LEU A 11 -1.98 0.95 -31.36
CA LEU A 11 -0.95 -0.11 -31.48
C LEU A 11 0.00 -0.09 -30.28
N VAL A 12 0.40 1.10 -29.82
CA VAL A 12 1.23 1.24 -28.63
C VAL A 12 0.48 0.84 -27.36
N SER A 13 -0.81 1.13 -27.26
CA SER A 13 -1.64 0.65 -26.14
C SER A 13 -1.70 -0.88 -26.10
N LEU A 14 -1.87 -1.53 -27.25
CA LEU A 14 -1.83 -2.99 -27.36
C LEU A 14 -0.45 -3.56 -27.00
N LEU A 15 0.63 -2.90 -27.43
CA LEU A 15 1.99 -3.27 -27.05
C LEU A 15 2.19 -3.16 -25.54
N LEU A 16 1.75 -2.08 -24.90
CA LEU A 16 1.84 -1.91 -23.45
C LEU A 16 1.05 -3.00 -22.71
N LEU A 17 -0.16 -3.32 -23.15
CA LEU A 17 -0.95 -4.41 -22.58
C LEU A 17 -0.23 -5.76 -22.74
N PHE A 18 0.26 -6.06 -23.95
CA PHE A 18 1.00 -7.28 -24.22
C PHE A 18 2.27 -7.37 -23.38
N SER A 19 3.06 -6.29 -23.28
CA SER A 19 4.27 -6.23 -22.46
C SER A 19 3.98 -6.42 -20.98
N THR A 20 2.93 -5.79 -20.45
CA THR A 20 2.53 -5.97 -19.03
C THR A 20 2.04 -7.40 -18.77
N LEU A 21 1.25 -7.98 -19.68
CA LEU A 21 0.78 -9.36 -19.56
C LEU A 21 1.95 -10.35 -19.64
N TYR A 22 2.82 -10.19 -20.64
CA TYR A 22 4.03 -11.00 -20.79
C TYR A 22 4.89 -10.92 -19.53
N TYR A 23 5.16 -9.70 -19.05
CA TYR A 23 5.92 -9.49 -17.83
C TYR A 23 5.27 -10.19 -16.63
N SER A 24 3.97 -10.02 -16.46
CA SER A 24 3.19 -10.66 -15.39
C SER A 24 3.29 -12.18 -15.42
N PHE A 25 3.11 -12.82 -16.57
CA PHE A 25 3.12 -14.29 -16.66
C PHE A 25 4.53 -14.90 -16.61
N THR A 26 5.57 -14.13 -16.92
CA THR A 26 6.95 -14.62 -16.94
C THR A 26 7.71 -14.36 -15.65
N PHE A 27 7.46 -13.23 -14.97
CA PHE A 27 8.31 -12.76 -13.87
C PHE A 27 7.59 -12.57 -12.54
N ILE A 28 6.25 -12.65 -12.50
CA ILE A 28 5.48 -12.48 -11.27
C ILE A 28 4.88 -13.82 -10.86
N ASP A 29 5.13 -14.23 -9.62
CA ASP A 29 4.55 -15.42 -9.04
C ASP A 29 3.21 -15.07 -8.38
N PHE A 30 2.11 -15.58 -8.95
CA PHE A 30 0.78 -15.48 -8.35
C PHE A 30 0.40 -16.72 -7.55
N SER A 31 1.28 -17.70 -7.35
CA SER A 31 1.01 -18.81 -6.42
C SER A 31 1.19 -18.39 -4.96
N THR A 32 1.82 -17.23 -4.73
CA THR A 32 2.09 -16.64 -3.43
C THR A 32 0.81 -16.50 -2.57
N PRO A 33 0.82 -16.85 -1.28
CA PRO A 33 -0.28 -16.54 -0.37
C PRO A 33 -0.34 -15.03 -0.01
N PRO A 34 -1.43 -14.55 0.58
CA PRO A 34 -1.52 -13.17 1.04
C PRO A 34 -0.52 -12.89 2.16
N PHE A 35 0.00 -11.67 2.19
CA PHE A 35 0.75 -11.17 3.36
C PHE A 35 -0.21 -10.97 4.54
N GLU A 36 0.32 -10.96 5.77
CA GLU A 36 -0.45 -10.77 7.01
C GLU A 36 -1.46 -9.61 6.89
N ASP A 37 -0.99 -8.41 6.56
CA ASP A 37 -1.83 -7.22 6.36
C ASP A 37 -2.94 -7.42 5.31
N ALA A 38 -2.63 -8.10 4.20
CA ALA A 38 -3.60 -8.35 3.15
C ALA A 38 -4.65 -9.39 3.59
N ALA A 39 -4.25 -10.40 4.35
CA ALA A 39 -5.14 -11.42 4.90
C ALA A 39 -6.15 -10.81 5.88
N MET A 40 -5.76 -9.79 6.67
CA MET A 40 -6.70 -9.02 7.50
C MET A 40 -7.80 -8.37 6.66
N ILE A 41 -7.44 -7.65 5.58
CA ILE A 41 -8.42 -7.02 4.67
C ILE A 41 -9.31 -8.06 3.99
N MET A 42 -8.73 -9.20 3.58
CA MET A 42 -9.48 -10.31 2.99
C MET A 42 -10.54 -10.87 3.94
N ARG A 43 -10.23 -10.99 5.24
CA ARG A 43 -11.19 -11.40 6.28
C ARG A 43 -12.36 -10.42 6.38
N TYR A 44 -12.08 -9.11 6.50
CA TYR A 44 -13.15 -8.10 6.52
C TYR A 44 -14.00 -8.13 5.26
N ALA A 45 -13.38 -8.24 4.07
CA ALA A 45 -14.10 -8.31 2.81
C ALA A 45 -15.02 -9.54 2.73
N GLN A 46 -14.58 -10.69 3.25
CA GLN A 46 -15.38 -11.90 3.32
C GLN A 46 -16.54 -11.76 4.31
N HIS A 47 -16.32 -11.18 5.49
CA HIS A 47 -17.37 -10.92 6.48
C HIS A 47 -18.43 -9.96 5.94
N LEU A 48 -18.01 -8.88 5.29
CA LEU A 48 -18.91 -7.91 4.67
C LEU A 48 -19.73 -8.55 3.55
N ALA A 49 -19.12 -9.36 2.67
CA ALA A 49 -19.83 -10.08 1.62
C ALA A 49 -20.84 -11.11 2.19
N GLY A 50 -20.49 -11.74 3.32
CA GLY A 50 -21.36 -12.64 4.09
C GLY A 50 -22.56 -11.95 4.74
N GLY A 51 -22.55 -10.62 4.86
CA GLY A 51 -23.60 -9.87 5.54
C GLY A 51 -23.39 -9.73 7.05
N HIS A 52 -22.18 -9.99 7.55
CA HIS A 52 -21.85 -9.88 8.98
C HIS A 52 -21.44 -8.46 9.39
N GLY A 53 -21.30 -7.53 8.43
CA GLY A 53 -20.78 -6.19 8.66
C GLY A 53 -19.26 -6.10 8.56
N ILE A 54 -18.70 -4.94 8.91
CA ILE A 54 -17.25 -4.71 8.93
C ILE A 54 -16.74 -5.05 10.33
N VAL A 55 -16.62 -6.35 10.59
CA VAL A 55 -16.30 -6.91 11.90
C VAL A 55 -15.05 -7.77 11.84
N TRP A 56 -14.24 -7.75 12.90
CA TRP A 56 -13.08 -8.62 13.01
C TRP A 56 -13.48 -10.05 13.38
N ASN A 57 -14.32 -10.22 14.39
CA ASN A 57 -14.97 -11.49 14.73
C ASN A 57 -16.48 -11.38 14.50
N ILE A 58 -17.07 -12.44 13.96
CA ILE A 58 -18.51 -12.45 13.68
C ILE A 58 -19.28 -12.45 15.00
N GLY A 59 -20.20 -11.49 15.16
CA GLY A 59 -21.01 -11.31 16.36
C GLY A 59 -20.46 -10.28 17.34
N GLU A 60 -19.23 -9.78 17.14
CA GLU A 60 -18.67 -8.67 17.90
C GLU A 60 -19.07 -7.31 17.29
N THR A 61 -18.78 -6.24 18.02
CA THR A 61 -18.97 -4.87 17.53
C THR A 61 -18.08 -4.60 16.30
N PRO A 62 -18.52 -3.74 15.37
CA PRO A 62 -17.69 -3.33 14.24
C PRO A 62 -16.37 -2.71 14.69
N VAL A 63 -15.28 -3.06 14.01
CA VAL A 63 -13.94 -2.51 14.25
C VAL A 63 -13.37 -2.00 12.95
N ASP A 64 -12.87 -0.75 12.99
CA ASP A 64 -12.23 -0.13 11.83
C ASP A 64 -10.74 -0.51 11.74
N GLY A 65 -10.46 -1.81 11.66
CA GLY A 65 -9.12 -2.34 11.43
C GLY A 65 -8.72 -2.33 9.95
N ALA A 66 -9.70 -2.24 9.05
CA ALA A 66 -9.49 -2.20 7.60
C ALA A 66 -9.11 -0.78 7.13
N THR A 67 -7.82 -0.48 7.06
CA THR A 67 -7.30 0.83 6.61
C THR A 67 -7.38 1.06 5.09
N ASP A 68 -7.92 0.10 4.34
CA ASP A 68 -8.15 0.13 2.89
C ASP A 68 -9.67 0.07 2.56
N PHE A 69 -10.50 0.99 3.11
CA PHE A 69 -11.96 0.89 3.14
C PHE A 69 -12.61 0.60 1.77
N LEU A 70 -12.44 1.47 0.76
CA LEU A 70 -13.11 1.27 -0.52
C LEU A 70 -12.56 0.05 -1.30
N PHE A 71 -11.30 -0.34 -1.05
CA PHE A 71 -10.74 -1.57 -1.60
C PHE A 71 -11.40 -2.81 -0.98
N MET A 72 -11.57 -2.84 0.33
CA MET A 72 -12.31 -3.88 1.05
C MET A 72 -13.75 -3.98 0.56
N VAL A 73 -14.46 -2.84 0.40
CA VAL A 73 -15.84 -2.80 -0.11
C VAL A 73 -15.91 -3.32 -1.55
N ALA A 74 -14.98 -2.91 -2.41
CA ALA A 74 -14.92 -3.40 -3.79
C ALA A 74 -14.65 -4.91 -3.86
N ALA A 75 -13.75 -5.42 -3.02
CA ALA A 75 -13.49 -6.85 -2.91
C ALA A 75 -14.73 -7.60 -2.41
N ALA A 76 -15.40 -7.10 -1.36
CA ALA A 76 -16.63 -7.67 -0.83
C ALA A 76 -17.75 -7.74 -1.88
N ALA A 77 -17.88 -6.69 -2.71
CA ALA A 77 -18.86 -6.68 -3.80
C ALA A 77 -18.57 -7.79 -4.84
N LEU A 78 -17.32 -7.99 -5.24
CA LEU A 78 -16.95 -9.08 -6.15
C LEU A 78 -17.15 -10.46 -5.51
N ILE A 79 -16.82 -10.60 -4.22
CA ILE A 79 -17.07 -11.85 -3.49
C ILE A 79 -18.57 -12.16 -3.45
N LYS A 80 -19.42 -11.14 -3.24
CA LYS A 80 -20.88 -11.28 -3.28
C LYS A 80 -21.40 -11.72 -4.65
N LEU A 81 -20.71 -11.33 -5.73
CA LEU A 81 -21.01 -11.74 -7.11
C LEU A 81 -20.50 -13.15 -7.45
N GLY A 82 -19.88 -13.87 -6.50
CA GLY A 82 -19.46 -15.27 -6.65
C GLY A 82 -17.98 -15.47 -7.00
N PHE A 83 -17.17 -14.41 -7.04
CA PHE A 83 -15.72 -14.56 -7.18
C PHE A 83 -15.11 -15.08 -5.88
N THR A 84 -14.05 -15.89 -5.97
CA THR A 84 -13.27 -16.22 -4.77
C THR A 84 -12.59 -14.96 -4.22
N VAL A 85 -12.31 -14.92 -2.92
CA VAL A 85 -11.65 -13.77 -2.28
C VAL A 85 -10.35 -13.41 -3.01
N GLY A 86 -9.56 -14.43 -3.37
CA GLY A 86 -8.29 -14.19 -4.06
C GLY A 86 -8.46 -13.66 -5.48
N GLN A 87 -9.48 -14.14 -6.23
CA GLN A 87 -9.83 -13.58 -7.54
C GLN A 87 -10.27 -12.13 -7.44
N ALA A 88 -11.10 -11.79 -6.45
CA ALA A 88 -11.59 -10.43 -6.25
C ALA A 88 -10.44 -9.45 -5.97
N VAL A 89 -9.63 -9.74 -4.95
CA VAL A 89 -8.55 -8.86 -4.48
C VAL A 89 -7.47 -8.69 -5.55
N ARG A 90 -6.99 -9.78 -6.16
CA ARG A 90 -5.99 -9.70 -7.23
C ARG A 90 -6.56 -9.13 -8.51
N GLY A 91 -7.80 -9.45 -8.86
CA GLY A 91 -8.47 -8.92 -10.05
C GLY A 91 -8.56 -7.40 -10.03
N ILE A 92 -8.95 -6.82 -8.89
CA ILE A 92 -8.99 -5.36 -8.70
C ILE A 92 -7.58 -4.77 -8.86
N GLY A 93 -6.57 -5.33 -8.18
CA GLY A 93 -5.20 -4.83 -8.26
C GLY A 93 -4.61 -4.93 -9.67
N PHE A 94 -4.78 -6.08 -10.33
CA PHE A 94 -4.27 -6.35 -11.67
C PHE A 94 -4.88 -5.42 -12.72
N LEU A 95 -6.21 -5.29 -12.72
CA LEU A 95 -6.91 -4.37 -13.61
C LEU A 95 -6.48 -2.93 -13.35
N SER A 96 -6.33 -2.54 -12.09
CA SER A 96 -5.89 -1.19 -11.72
C SER A 96 -4.49 -0.88 -12.23
N HIS A 97 -3.56 -1.83 -12.18
CA HIS A 97 -2.22 -1.70 -12.73
C HIS A 97 -2.27 -1.48 -14.25
N LEU A 98 -3.00 -2.33 -14.99
CA LEU A 98 -3.17 -2.21 -16.44
C LEU A 98 -3.76 -0.84 -16.84
N LEU A 99 -4.81 -0.41 -16.14
CA LEU A 99 -5.45 0.87 -16.40
C LEU A 99 -4.53 2.05 -16.09
N THR A 100 -3.69 1.94 -15.04
CA THR A 100 -2.71 3.00 -14.70
C THR A 100 -1.63 3.12 -15.78
N VAL A 101 -1.12 2.01 -16.30
CA VAL A 101 -0.16 2.01 -17.43
C VAL A 101 -0.74 2.75 -18.64
N LEU A 102 -1.98 2.43 -19.01
CA LEU A 102 -2.66 3.07 -20.14
C LEU A 102 -2.97 4.55 -19.85
N LEU A 103 -3.41 4.87 -18.64
CA LEU A 103 -3.72 6.24 -18.23
C LEU A 103 -2.47 7.13 -18.35
N ILE A 104 -1.31 6.67 -17.86
CA ILE A 104 -0.04 7.38 -18.00
C ILE A 104 0.29 7.65 -19.46
N TYR A 105 0.19 6.62 -20.31
CA TYR A 105 0.45 6.76 -21.74
C TYR A 105 -0.46 7.82 -22.38
N TRP A 106 -1.78 7.70 -22.18
CA TRP A 106 -2.75 8.59 -22.82
C TRP A 106 -2.70 10.01 -22.26
N THR A 107 -2.50 10.21 -20.96
CA THR A 107 -2.30 11.53 -20.36
C THR A 107 -1.08 12.21 -20.97
N ASN A 108 0.05 11.51 -21.06
CA ASN A 108 1.24 12.04 -21.70
C ASN A 108 1.02 12.43 -23.17
N ARG A 109 0.28 11.62 -23.93
CA ARG A 109 -0.04 11.90 -25.34
C ARG A 109 -1.04 13.04 -25.52
N ARG A 110 -2.10 13.10 -24.70
CA ARG A 110 -3.25 14.00 -24.92
C ARG A 110 -3.14 15.31 -24.15
N ILE A 111 -2.64 15.26 -22.92
CA ILE A 111 -2.54 16.44 -22.07
C ILE A 111 -1.19 17.11 -22.34
N HIS A 112 -0.09 16.37 -22.34
CA HIS A 112 1.26 16.96 -22.50
C HIS A 112 1.72 17.10 -23.95
N ASN A 113 1.00 16.52 -24.92
CA ASN A 113 1.45 16.41 -26.32
C ASN A 113 2.84 15.75 -26.42
N GLY A 114 3.16 14.84 -25.50
CA GLY A 114 4.43 14.12 -25.47
C GLY A 114 4.58 13.21 -26.69
N SER A 115 5.81 12.92 -27.12
CA SER A 115 6.02 11.99 -28.24
C SER A 115 5.64 10.55 -27.86
N ILE A 116 5.39 9.71 -28.87
CA ILE A 116 5.09 8.29 -28.65
C ILE A 116 6.20 7.61 -27.84
N PRO A 117 7.51 7.75 -28.15
CA PRO A 117 8.56 7.07 -27.39
C PRO A 117 8.63 7.47 -25.92
N LEU A 118 8.50 8.76 -25.57
CA LEU A 118 8.54 9.20 -24.17
C LEU A 118 7.30 8.75 -23.39
N SER A 119 6.14 8.72 -24.06
CA SER A 119 4.90 8.23 -23.47
C SER A 119 4.93 6.71 -23.28
N LEU A 120 5.46 5.98 -24.26
CA LEU A 120 5.69 4.53 -24.19
C LEU A 120 6.66 4.20 -23.06
N PHE A 121 7.77 4.93 -22.93
CA PHE A 121 8.70 4.79 -21.82
C PHE A 121 7.99 4.91 -20.46
N SER A 122 7.15 5.94 -20.29
CA SER A 122 6.44 6.16 -19.04
C SER A 122 5.50 5.00 -18.70
N GLY A 123 4.80 4.45 -19.70
CA GLY A 123 3.96 3.27 -19.55
C GLY A 123 4.76 2.01 -19.23
N LEU A 124 5.84 1.74 -19.97
CA LEU A 124 6.71 0.58 -19.76
C LEU A 124 7.42 0.62 -18.40
N TYR A 125 7.84 1.80 -17.95
CA TYR A 125 8.49 1.97 -16.65
C TYR A 125 7.56 1.52 -15.52
N LEU A 126 6.28 1.89 -15.56
CA LEU A 126 5.29 1.40 -14.59
C LEU A 126 4.96 -0.08 -14.81
N ALA A 127 4.83 -0.52 -16.06
CA ALA A 127 4.43 -1.89 -16.41
C ALA A 127 5.28 -2.97 -15.72
N VAL A 128 6.61 -2.76 -15.69
CA VAL A 128 7.58 -3.69 -15.10
C VAL A 128 8.02 -3.32 -13.68
N GLY A 129 7.44 -2.26 -13.09
CA GLY A 129 7.75 -1.80 -11.74
C GLY A 129 7.09 -2.65 -10.64
N THR A 130 7.08 -2.14 -9.41
CA THR A 130 6.61 -2.87 -8.22
C THR A 130 5.11 -3.18 -8.18
N GLY A 131 4.31 -2.57 -9.04
CA GLY A 131 2.84 -2.67 -9.01
C GLY A 131 2.31 -4.10 -9.00
N LEU A 132 2.84 -4.98 -9.86
CA LEU A 132 2.38 -6.37 -9.94
C LEU A 132 2.83 -7.23 -8.76
N SER A 133 3.96 -6.90 -8.12
CA SER A 133 4.37 -7.57 -6.88
C SER A 133 3.41 -7.29 -5.73
N TYR A 134 2.84 -6.08 -5.67
CA TYR A 134 1.76 -5.79 -4.73
C TYR A 134 0.49 -6.57 -5.04
N VAL A 135 0.16 -6.78 -6.32
CA VAL A 135 -0.96 -7.66 -6.71
C VAL A 135 -0.71 -9.09 -6.27
N ALA A 136 0.49 -9.63 -6.52
CA ALA A 136 0.87 -10.96 -6.05
C ALA A 136 0.72 -11.10 -4.53
N ALA A 137 1.13 -10.07 -3.79
CA ALA A 137 1.01 -9.96 -2.33
C ALA A 137 -0.40 -9.56 -1.81
N TYR A 138 -1.41 -9.45 -2.68
CA TYR A 138 -2.81 -9.12 -2.34
C TYR A 138 -3.06 -7.71 -1.80
N PHE A 139 -2.12 -6.78 -1.97
CA PHE A 139 -2.31 -5.39 -1.53
C PHE A 139 -3.17 -4.56 -2.50
N GLY A 140 -4.03 -3.71 -1.96
CA GLY A 140 -4.83 -2.72 -2.70
C GLY A 140 -4.02 -1.55 -3.28
N THR A 141 -2.69 -1.55 -3.13
CA THR A 141 -1.79 -0.47 -3.56
C THR A 141 -1.97 -0.05 -5.03
N PRO A 142 -2.10 -0.96 -6.02
CA PRO A 142 -2.35 -0.57 -7.40
C PRO A 142 -3.71 0.11 -7.62
N PHE A 143 -4.73 -0.24 -6.83
CA PHE A 143 -6.05 0.41 -6.88
C PHE A 143 -5.98 1.85 -6.36
N PHE A 144 -5.27 2.06 -5.26
CA PHE A 144 -4.96 3.40 -4.76
C PHE A 144 -4.14 4.23 -5.77
N ALA A 145 -3.14 3.62 -6.41
CA ALA A 145 -2.32 4.26 -7.43
C ALA A 145 -3.13 4.69 -8.67
N LEU A 146 -4.08 3.86 -9.12
CA LEU A 146 -4.99 4.22 -10.21
C LEU A 146 -5.85 5.44 -9.85
N ALA A 147 -6.42 5.46 -8.65
CA ALA A 147 -7.23 6.58 -8.17
C ALA A 147 -6.39 7.86 -8.06
N ALA A 148 -5.20 7.78 -7.48
CA ALA A 148 -4.25 8.91 -7.40
C ALA A 148 -3.84 9.42 -8.80
N ALA A 149 -3.52 8.52 -9.73
CA ALA A 149 -3.16 8.88 -11.11
C ALA A 149 -4.34 9.52 -11.87
N SER A 150 -5.57 9.06 -11.60
CA SER A 150 -6.80 9.62 -12.17
C SER A 150 -7.07 11.02 -11.63
N THR A 151 -6.98 11.20 -10.30
CA THR A 151 -7.10 12.50 -9.63
C THR A 151 -6.05 13.47 -10.15
N TRP A 152 -4.79 13.03 -10.27
CA TRP A 152 -3.72 13.87 -10.80
C TRP A 152 -3.93 14.23 -12.27
N THR A 153 -4.39 13.28 -13.09
CA THR A 153 -4.74 13.55 -14.49
C THR A 153 -5.78 14.66 -14.60
N LEU A 154 -6.84 14.62 -13.79
CA LEU A 154 -7.85 15.68 -13.73
C LEU A 154 -7.26 17.01 -13.25
N GLY A 155 -6.36 16.98 -12.25
CA GLY A 155 -5.60 18.14 -11.80
C GLY A 155 -4.75 18.76 -12.92
N LEU A 156 -4.05 17.94 -13.70
CA LEU A 156 -3.24 18.38 -14.85
C LEU A 156 -4.10 19.01 -15.96
N VAL A 157 -5.33 18.52 -16.20
CA VAL A 157 -6.28 19.17 -17.11
C VAL A 157 -6.71 20.52 -16.54
N LEU A 158 -7.07 20.57 -15.25
CA LEU A 158 -7.44 21.82 -14.57
C LEU A 158 -6.31 22.85 -14.60
N MET A 159 -5.04 22.46 -14.56
CA MET A 159 -3.92 23.40 -14.66
C MET A 159 -3.77 24.04 -16.05
N LYS A 160 -4.30 23.39 -17.10
CA LYS A 160 -4.12 23.80 -18.50
C LYS A 160 -5.31 24.52 -19.12
N GLU A 161 -6.53 24.21 -18.69
CA GLU A 161 -7.70 24.92 -19.19
C GLU A 161 -7.67 26.38 -18.71
N GLU A 162 -7.81 27.35 -19.60
CA GLU A 162 -7.90 28.76 -19.18
C GLU A 162 -9.15 29.00 -18.31
N LYS A 163 -10.29 28.49 -18.78
CA LYS A 163 -11.59 28.56 -18.10
C LYS A 163 -12.05 27.15 -17.73
N PRO A 164 -11.77 26.68 -16.51
CA PRO A 164 -12.09 25.32 -16.10
C PRO A 164 -13.61 25.12 -16.08
N ARG A 165 -14.07 24.05 -16.71
CA ARG A 165 -15.49 23.69 -16.67
C ARG A 165 -15.86 23.21 -15.26
N TRP A 166 -17.03 23.59 -14.76
CA TRP A 166 -17.48 23.22 -13.41
C TRP A 166 -17.50 21.70 -13.18
N TRP A 167 -17.87 20.90 -14.20
CA TRP A 167 -17.90 19.44 -14.10
C TRP A 167 -16.51 18.85 -13.94
N LEU A 168 -15.46 19.51 -14.44
CA LEU A 168 -14.08 19.05 -14.30
C LEU A 168 -13.58 19.28 -12.86
N SER A 169 -13.95 20.43 -12.26
CA SER A 169 -13.73 20.67 -10.83
C SER A 169 -14.46 19.65 -9.97
N LEU A 170 -15.69 19.30 -10.35
CA LEU A 170 -16.50 18.29 -9.67
C LEU A 170 -15.87 16.89 -9.81
N ALA A 171 -15.45 16.50 -11.01
CA ALA A 171 -14.77 15.24 -11.27
C ALA A 171 -13.44 15.14 -10.48
N PHE A 172 -12.65 16.21 -10.44
CA PHE A 172 -11.42 16.26 -9.64
C PHE A 172 -11.70 16.09 -8.14
N ALA A 173 -12.72 16.80 -7.62
CA ALA A 173 -13.13 16.69 -6.22
C ALA A 173 -13.62 15.29 -5.86
N PHE A 174 -14.49 14.68 -6.67
CA PHE A 174 -14.96 13.30 -6.47
C PHE A 174 -13.84 12.28 -6.59
N SER A 175 -12.96 12.42 -7.59
CA SER A 175 -11.80 11.54 -7.75
C SER A 175 -10.85 11.64 -6.55
N GLY A 176 -10.62 12.86 -6.05
CA GLY A 176 -9.85 13.09 -4.83
C GLY A 176 -10.50 12.47 -3.60
N LEU A 177 -11.83 12.59 -3.45
CA LEU A 177 -12.57 11.92 -2.38
C LEU A 177 -12.46 10.39 -2.48
N ILE A 178 -12.63 9.81 -3.68
CA ILE A 178 -12.44 8.37 -3.92
C ILE A 178 -11.02 7.95 -3.52
N THR A 179 -10.01 8.75 -3.85
CA THR A 179 -8.62 8.49 -3.46
C THR A 179 -8.50 8.42 -1.93
N GLY A 180 -9.14 9.34 -1.20
CA GLY A 180 -9.20 9.34 0.27
C GLY A 180 -10.07 8.23 0.90
N LEU A 181 -11.07 7.71 0.17
CA LEU A 181 -11.92 6.61 0.64
C LEU A 181 -11.29 5.23 0.40
N ILE A 182 -10.39 5.11 -0.59
CA ILE A 182 -9.58 3.89 -0.75
C ILE A 182 -8.63 3.76 0.44
N ARG A 183 -7.95 4.86 0.78
CA ARG A 183 -6.97 4.93 1.87
C ARG A 183 -6.99 6.31 2.52
N PRO A 184 -6.93 6.43 3.87
CA PRO A 184 -7.07 7.70 4.57
C PRO A 184 -6.01 8.74 4.18
N GLU A 185 -4.77 8.33 3.92
CA GLU A 185 -3.71 9.23 3.43
C GLU A 185 -3.99 9.80 2.03
N GLY A 186 -4.92 9.20 1.28
CA GLY A 186 -5.41 9.74 0.02
C GLY A 186 -6.02 11.13 0.15
N VAL A 187 -6.52 11.50 1.33
CA VAL A 187 -7.00 12.87 1.62
C VAL A 187 -5.83 13.86 1.61
N ILE A 188 -4.69 13.50 2.20
CA ILE A 188 -3.46 14.30 2.18
C ILE A 188 -2.99 14.46 0.73
N LEU A 189 -2.92 13.35 -0.02
CA LEU A 189 -2.50 13.36 -1.40
C LEU A 189 -3.39 14.24 -2.28
N ALA A 190 -4.72 14.11 -2.18
CA ALA A 190 -5.68 14.92 -2.94
C ALA A 190 -5.58 16.41 -2.58
N SER A 191 -5.34 16.73 -1.30
CA SER A 191 -5.14 18.11 -0.83
C SER A 191 -3.85 18.71 -1.37
N LEU A 192 -2.76 17.94 -1.42
CA LEU A 192 -1.51 18.37 -2.04
C LEU A 192 -1.64 18.55 -3.56
N MET A 193 -2.43 17.71 -4.23
CA MET A 193 -2.76 17.89 -5.64
C MET A 193 -3.58 19.16 -5.87
N LEU A 194 -4.57 19.46 -5.01
CA LEU A 194 -5.31 20.72 -5.05
C LEU A 194 -4.37 21.92 -4.86
N LEU A 195 -3.45 21.84 -3.89
CA LEU A 195 -2.44 22.88 -3.66
C LEU A 195 -1.58 23.11 -4.91
N ALA A 196 -1.15 22.04 -5.59
CA ALA A 196 -0.42 22.15 -6.84
C ALA A 196 -1.25 22.83 -7.95
N VAL A 197 -2.54 22.53 -8.06
CA VAL A 197 -3.46 23.20 -9.00
C VAL A 197 -3.59 24.68 -8.68
N ILE A 198 -3.75 25.04 -7.41
CA ILE A 198 -3.81 26.43 -6.95
C ILE A 198 -2.52 27.17 -7.31
N VAL A 199 -1.37 26.61 -6.95
CA VAL A 199 -0.05 27.21 -7.22
C VAL A 199 0.16 27.45 -8.71
N MET A 200 -0.17 26.48 -9.56
CA MET A 200 -0.04 26.65 -11.02
C MET A 200 -0.99 27.71 -11.57
N ARG A 201 -2.26 27.70 -11.17
CA ARG A 201 -3.24 28.65 -11.68
C ARG A 201 -2.95 30.09 -11.27
N ILE A 202 -2.54 30.31 -10.02
CA ILE A 202 -2.10 31.62 -9.56
C ILE A 202 -0.85 32.05 -10.34
N SER A 203 0.12 31.14 -10.51
CA SER A 203 1.39 31.45 -11.20
C SER A 203 1.24 31.76 -12.70
N ASN A 204 0.17 31.27 -13.32
CA ASN A 204 -0.18 31.49 -14.73
C ASN A 204 -1.18 32.65 -14.92
N SER A 205 -1.61 33.31 -13.84
CA SER A 205 -2.47 34.49 -13.92
C SER A 205 -1.76 35.61 -14.69
N PRO A 206 -2.45 36.33 -15.59
CA PRO A 206 -1.88 37.47 -16.32
C PRO A 206 -1.63 38.70 -15.42
N LEU A 207 -2.13 38.69 -14.19
CA LEU A 207 -2.04 39.78 -13.21
C LEU A 207 -0.93 39.53 -12.18
N SER A 208 -0.27 40.60 -11.74
CA SER A 208 0.78 40.54 -10.71
C SER A 208 0.16 40.52 -9.30
N LEU A 209 0.68 39.67 -8.41
CA LEU A 209 0.32 39.65 -6.99
C LEU A 209 0.74 40.93 -6.23
N TRP A 210 1.64 41.75 -6.82
CA TRP A 210 2.23 42.92 -6.16
C TRP A 210 1.45 44.23 -6.39
N GLU A 211 0.34 44.20 -7.13
CA GLU A 211 -0.55 45.36 -7.31
C GLU A 211 -1.54 45.49 -6.14
N ARG A 212 -1.90 46.73 -5.74
CA ARG A 212 -2.66 47.04 -4.52
C ARG A 212 -4.05 46.38 -4.42
N ASP A 213 -4.71 46.11 -5.55
CA ASP A 213 -5.98 45.35 -5.65
C ASP A 213 -5.76 43.92 -6.21
N GLY A 214 -4.50 43.52 -6.39
CA GLY A 214 -4.07 42.41 -7.23
C GLY A 214 -4.48 41.03 -6.71
N VAL A 215 -4.53 40.79 -5.39
CA VAL A 215 -4.84 39.45 -4.87
C VAL A 215 -6.25 39.00 -5.24
N ARG A 216 -7.26 39.86 -5.08
CA ARG A 216 -8.66 39.52 -5.38
C ARG A 216 -8.88 39.31 -6.87
N GLU A 217 -8.28 40.16 -7.70
CA GLU A 217 -8.40 40.06 -9.16
C GLU A 217 -7.58 38.89 -9.72
N VAL A 218 -6.42 38.55 -9.15
CA VAL A 218 -5.66 37.33 -9.46
C VAL A 218 -6.46 36.07 -9.10
N ILE A 219 -7.14 36.05 -7.94
CA ILE A 219 -7.99 34.90 -7.54
C ILE A 219 -9.15 34.72 -8.53
N LYS A 220 -9.80 35.81 -8.95
CA LYS A 220 -10.86 35.77 -9.97
C LYS A 220 -10.32 35.32 -11.33
N ALA A 221 -9.24 35.94 -11.79
CA ALA A 221 -8.65 35.68 -13.11
C ALA A 221 -8.07 34.25 -13.22
N SER A 222 -7.54 33.72 -12.13
CA SER A 222 -6.99 32.36 -12.08
C SER A 222 -8.07 31.27 -12.05
N GLY A 223 -9.34 31.61 -11.81
CA GLY A 223 -10.45 30.64 -11.79
C GLY A 223 -10.36 29.60 -10.67
N ILE A 224 -9.58 29.86 -9.62
CA ILE A 224 -9.37 28.89 -8.52
C ILE A 224 -10.56 28.77 -7.59
N LEU A 225 -11.35 29.84 -7.44
CA LEU A 225 -12.42 29.89 -6.44
C LEU A 225 -13.49 28.79 -6.68
N PRO A 226 -14.02 28.59 -7.90
CA PRO A 226 -14.93 27.46 -8.16
C PRO A 226 -14.30 26.09 -7.88
N ILE A 227 -13.01 25.91 -8.14
CA ILE A 227 -12.31 24.64 -7.89
C ILE A 227 -12.25 24.35 -6.39
N VAL A 228 -11.77 25.32 -5.61
CA VAL A 228 -11.64 25.20 -4.15
C VAL A 228 -13.00 25.05 -3.49
N MET A 229 -14.00 25.83 -3.92
CA MET A 229 -15.36 25.70 -3.39
C MET A 229 -15.98 24.35 -3.72
N THR A 230 -15.83 23.86 -4.96
CA THR A 230 -16.37 22.53 -5.34
C THR A 230 -15.67 21.43 -4.55
N PHE A 231 -14.34 21.50 -4.42
CA PHE A 231 -13.57 20.54 -3.62
C PHE A 231 -14.01 20.57 -2.14
N GLY A 232 -14.08 21.76 -1.55
CA GLY A 232 -14.54 21.95 -0.17
C GLY A 232 -15.96 21.44 0.04
N VAL A 233 -16.90 21.75 -0.86
CA VAL A 233 -18.29 21.28 -0.78
C VAL A 233 -18.34 19.75 -0.85
N VAL A 234 -17.66 19.10 -1.80
CA VAL A 234 -17.68 17.64 -1.92
C VAL A 234 -17.08 16.97 -0.68
N PHE A 235 -15.93 17.45 -0.19
CA PHE A 235 -15.28 16.88 0.98
C PHE A 235 -16.06 17.13 2.27
N LEU A 236 -16.62 18.33 2.47
CA LEU A 236 -17.39 18.65 3.67
C LEU A 236 -18.76 17.97 3.68
N THR A 237 -19.41 17.82 2.52
CA THR A 237 -20.75 17.21 2.45
C THR A 237 -20.66 15.69 2.36
N ILE A 238 -20.10 15.15 1.28
CA ILE A 238 -20.07 13.70 1.02
C ILE A 238 -19.00 13.04 1.89
N GLY A 239 -17.79 13.64 1.94
CA GLY A 239 -16.74 13.16 2.83
C GLY A 239 -17.12 13.30 4.30
N GLY A 240 -17.77 14.41 4.69
CA GLY A 240 -18.29 14.63 6.03
C GLY A 240 -19.41 13.65 6.40
N ALA A 241 -20.36 13.40 5.50
CA ALA A 241 -21.41 12.40 5.72
C ALA A 241 -20.83 10.99 5.90
N TYR A 242 -19.85 10.60 5.06
CA TYR A 242 -19.11 9.35 5.24
C TYR A 242 -18.40 9.31 6.60
N PHE A 243 -17.70 10.38 6.98
CA PHE A 243 -16.99 10.46 8.25
C PHE A 243 -17.92 10.31 9.45
N LEU A 244 -19.08 10.99 9.43
CA LEU A 244 -20.08 10.90 10.48
C LEU A 244 -20.71 9.50 10.57
N TRP A 245 -21.06 8.89 9.42
CA TRP A 245 -21.53 7.52 9.39
C TRP A 245 -20.47 6.54 9.93
N ARG A 246 -19.21 6.69 9.49
CA ARG A 246 -18.10 5.85 9.92
C ARG A 246 -17.89 5.96 11.43
N TRP A 247 -17.94 7.18 11.96
CA TRP A 247 -17.83 7.40 13.40
C TRP A 247 -18.98 6.74 14.16
N ASP A 248 -20.23 6.94 13.72
CA ASP A 248 -21.39 6.28 14.33
C ASP A 248 -21.29 4.74 14.29
N TYR A 249 -20.84 4.20 13.14
CA TYR A 249 -20.76 2.76 12.90
C TYR A 249 -19.67 2.05 13.72
N PHE A 250 -18.49 2.66 13.85
CA PHE A 250 -17.35 2.06 14.57
C PHE A 250 -17.17 2.57 16.01
N GLY A 251 -17.91 3.60 16.42
CA GLY A 251 -17.83 4.22 17.74
C GLY A 251 -16.68 5.23 17.92
N TYR A 252 -15.73 5.31 16.99
CA TYR A 252 -14.54 6.17 17.10
C TYR A 252 -14.28 7.00 15.84
N PRO A 253 -13.75 8.24 15.98
CA PRO A 253 -13.53 9.14 14.85
C PRO A 253 -12.35 8.71 13.96
N LEU A 254 -11.36 7.96 14.45
CA LEU A 254 -10.19 7.53 13.67
C LEU A 254 -10.09 6.01 13.60
N PRO A 255 -9.39 5.44 12.60
CA PRO A 255 -9.33 3.98 12.45
C PRO A 255 -8.56 3.35 13.60
N ASN A 256 -8.86 2.09 13.91
CA ASN A 256 -8.25 1.39 15.03
C ASN A 256 -6.70 1.39 14.98
N PRO A 257 -6.05 1.17 13.80
CA PRO A 257 -4.60 1.25 13.68
C PRO A 257 -4.01 2.64 13.96
N PHE A 258 -4.79 3.73 13.85
CA PHE A 258 -4.32 5.07 14.20
C PHE A 258 -4.06 5.17 15.71
N TYR A 259 -4.95 4.64 16.53
CA TYR A 259 -4.79 4.65 18.00
C TYR A 259 -3.62 3.79 18.47
N LYS A 260 -3.31 2.70 17.74
CA LYS A 260 -2.17 1.84 18.05
C LYS A 260 -0.83 2.37 17.53
N LYS A 261 -0.76 2.82 16.27
CA LYS A 261 0.50 3.16 15.58
C LYS A 261 0.79 4.67 15.52
N GLY A 262 -0.18 5.54 15.82
CA GLY A 262 -0.09 6.99 15.62
C GLY A 262 0.45 7.80 16.81
N THR A 263 0.89 7.16 17.89
CA THR A 263 1.18 7.84 19.17
C THR A 263 2.58 8.47 19.26
N GLY A 264 3.46 8.22 18.28
CA GLY A 264 4.88 8.63 18.33
C GLY A 264 5.21 10.03 17.80
N GLY A 265 4.25 10.77 17.23
CA GLY A 265 4.52 12.07 16.61
C GLY A 265 5.40 11.97 15.35
N TRP A 266 6.26 12.98 15.11
CA TRP A 266 7.14 13.02 13.94
C TRP A 266 8.41 12.16 14.14
N SER A 267 8.64 11.21 13.23
CA SER A 267 9.84 10.38 13.17
C SER A 267 10.71 10.73 11.96
N TRP A 268 11.95 11.17 12.23
CA TRP A 268 12.95 11.41 11.19
C TRP A 268 13.42 10.13 10.49
N GLY A 269 13.35 8.98 11.17
CA GLY A 269 13.69 7.68 10.61
C GLY A 269 12.73 7.27 9.50
N THR A 270 11.42 7.26 9.80
CA THR A 270 10.38 6.90 8.82
C THR A 270 10.28 7.94 7.71
N PHE A 271 10.46 9.23 8.03
CA PHE A 271 10.58 10.30 7.02
C PHE A 271 11.72 10.01 6.05
N THR A 272 12.94 9.74 6.55
CA THR A 272 14.11 9.49 5.70
C THR A 272 13.92 8.22 4.87
N ALA A 273 13.38 7.15 5.45
CA ALA A 273 13.06 5.92 4.74
C ALA A 273 12.03 6.17 3.62
N SER A 274 10.97 6.94 3.89
CA SER A 274 9.96 7.34 2.90
C SER A 274 10.56 8.14 1.74
N MET A 275 11.42 9.11 2.03
CA MET A 275 12.11 9.91 1.02
C MET A 275 13.05 9.05 0.16
N LEU A 276 13.80 8.14 0.78
CA LEU A 276 14.68 7.20 0.07
C LEU A 276 13.89 6.22 -0.79
N ASN A 277 12.75 5.72 -0.32
CA ASN A 277 11.86 4.86 -1.08
C ASN A 277 11.27 5.59 -2.29
N THR A 278 10.84 6.84 -2.11
CA THR A 278 10.38 7.71 -3.21
C THR A 278 11.48 7.91 -4.24
N LEU A 279 12.72 8.17 -3.78
CA LEU A 279 13.88 8.31 -4.64
C LEU A 279 14.19 7.01 -5.38
N ARG A 280 14.20 5.84 -4.72
CA ARG A 280 14.45 4.53 -5.35
C ARG A 280 13.44 4.22 -6.44
N LEU A 281 12.14 4.44 -6.18
CA LEU A 281 11.09 4.22 -7.16
C LEU A 281 11.24 5.13 -8.39
N GLY A 282 11.67 6.39 -8.19
CA GLY A 282 11.67 7.44 -9.22
C GLY A 282 13.03 7.96 -9.66
N LEU A 283 14.17 7.34 -9.30
CA LEU A 283 15.51 7.93 -9.45
C LEU A 283 15.79 8.46 -10.86
N PRO A 284 15.48 7.74 -11.96
CA PRO A 284 15.68 8.26 -13.31
C PRO A 284 14.88 9.53 -13.62
N LEU A 285 13.75 9.71 -12.97
CA LEU A 285 12.87 10.86 -13.17
C LEU A 285 13.39 12.13 -12.47
N VAL A 286 14.35 12.01 -11.54
CA VAL A 286 14.97 13.17 -10.86
C VAL A 286 15.62 14.12 -11.88
N ILE A 287 16.24 13.58 -12.94
CA ILE A 287 16.92 14.37 -13.97
C ILE A 287 15.95 15.34 -14.66
N PRO A 288 14.79 14.92 -15.21
CA PRO A 288 13.75 15.82 -15.69
C PRO A 288 13.36 16.93 -14.71
N PHE A 289 13.24 16.62 -13.41
CA PHE A 289 12.90 17.62 -12.40
C PHE A 289 14.03 18.64 -12.18
N ILE A 290 15.29 18.20 -12.15
CA ILE A 290 16.45 19.11 -12.10
C ILE A 290 16.48 20.01 -13.34
N LEU A 291 16.29 19.44 -14.54
CA LEU A 291 16.24 20.21 -15.79
C LEU A 291 15.06 21.20 -15.82
N GLY A 292 14.01 20.93 -15.06
CA GLY A 292 12.86 21.81 -14.89
C GLY A 292 13.22 23.18 -14.28
N PHE A 293 14.33 23.31 -13.56
CA PHE A 293 14.79 24.59 -12.99
C PHE A 293 15.46 25.53 -14.00
N ARG A 294 15.56 25.16 -15.29
CA ARG A 294 16.28 25.93 -16.31
C ARG A 294 15.62 27.23 -16.77
N SER A 295 14.32 27.42 -16.51
CA SER A 295 13.57 28.60 -16.94
C SER A 295 12.47 28.94 -15.96
N LYS A 296 12.00 30.20 -15.95
CA LYS A 296 10.90 30.63 -15.07
C LYS A 296 9.61 29.85 -15.30
N GLU A 297 9.30 29.49 -16.54
CA GLU A 297 8.10 28.72 -16.90
C GLU A 297 8.18 27.28 -16.40
N THR A 298 9.29 26.60 -16.68
CA THR A 298 9.50 25.22 -16.21
C THR A 298 9.70 25.15 -14.71
N LEU A 299 10.27 26.19 -14.07
CA LEU A 299 10.44 26.27 -12.61
C LEU A 299 9.09 26.18 -11.89
N LYS A 300 8.13 27.03 -12.29
CA LYS A 300 6.78 27.05 -11.71
C LYS A 300 6.11 25.67 -11.82
N THR A 301 6.20 25.09 -13.01
CA THR A 301 5.68 23.73 -13.30
C THR A 301 6.36 22.67 -12.43
N THR A 302 7.67 22.74 -12.28
CA THR A 302 8.48 21.82 -11.48
C THR A 302 8.08 21.89 -10.01
N LEU A 303 8.01 23.09 -9.45
CA LEU A 303 7.62 23.30 -8.05
C LEU A 303 6.22 22.76 -7.78
N ALA A 304 5.25 23.04 -8.66
CA ALA A 304 3.90 22.52 -8.48
C ALA A 304 3.82 20.99 -8.56
N TYR A 305 4.54 20.37 -9.49
CA TYR A 305 4.55 18.92 -9.62
C TYR A 305 5.29 18.23 -8.45
N LEU A 306 6.26 18.90 -7.82
CA LEU A 306 6.95 18.39 -6.63
C LEU A 306 6.08 18.41 -5.37
N ILE A 307 5.05 19.27 -5.28
CA ILE A 307 4.16 19.37 -4.10
C ILE A 307 3.52 18.02 -3.74
N PRO A 308 2.76 17.35 -4.62
CA PRO A 308 2.18 16.04 -4.28
C PRO A 308 3.22 14.93 -4.16
N ILE A 309 4.37 15.04 -4.82
CA ILE A 309 5.44 14.02 -4.77
C ILE A 309 6.15 14.06 -3.43
N LEU A 310 6.77 15.19 -3.09
CA LEU A 310 7.56 15.35 -1.88
C LEU A 310 6.68 15.54 -0.64
N GLY A 311 5.55 16.23 -0.78
CA GLY A 311 4.63 16.44 0.33
C GLY A 311 4.01 15.13 0.81
N PHE A 312 3.64 14.23 -0.10
CA PHE A 312 3.08 12.93 0.27
C PHE A 312 4.14 12.01 0.87
N ALA A 313 5.36 11.97 0.30
CA ALA A 313 6.48 11.25 0.89
C ALA A 313 6.81 11.78 2.31
N ALA A 314 6.79 13.09 2.51
CA ALA A 314 7.06 13.72 3.81
C ALA A 314 6.00 13.38 4.86
N ALA A 315 4.72 13.21 4.47
CA ALA A 315 3.64 12.90 5.40
C ALA A 315 3.84 11.58 6.18
N PHE A 316 4.60 10.63 5.62
CA PHE A 316 4.95 9.39 6.30
C PHE A 316 5.95 9.56 7.45
N GLY A 317 6.51 10.76 7.67
CA GLY A 317 7.17 11.09 8.93
C GLY A 317 6.24 11.02 10.14
N LEU A 318 4.91 11.06 9.94
CA LEU A 318 3.89 10.99 11.00
C LEU A 318 3.36 9.57 11.23
N VAL A 319 3.83 8.57 10.48
CA VAL A 319 3.27 7.22 10.48
C VAL A 319 4.40 6.20 10.60
N SER A 320 4.14 5.10 11.31
CA SER A 320 5.05 3.94 11.36
C SER A 320 5.25 3.35 9.94
N ASP A 321 6.47 2.93 9.63
CA ASP A 321 6.80 2.26 8.36
C ASP A 321 6.68 0.73 8.44
N GLU A 322 6.13 0.21 9.55
CA GLU A 322 5.78 -1.19 9.71
C GLU A 322 5.01 -1.73 8.51
N MET A 323 5.47 -2.87 7.99
CA MET A 323 4.89 -3.52 6.82
C MET A 323 4.84 -2.64 5.56
N ASN A 324 5.76 -1.68 5.38
CA ASN A 324 5.96 -0.97 4.11
C ASN A 324 6.66 -1.84 3.04
N TYR A 325 6.11 -3.03 2.80
CA TYR A 325 6.58 -4.01 1.83
C TYR A 325 6.76 -3.36 0.46
N GLY A 326 7.96 -3.48 -0.10
CA GLY A 326 8.30 -2.98 -1.41
C GLY A 326 8.07 -1.48 -1.62
N ALA A 327 8.13 -0.65 -0.58
CA ALA A 327 7.80 0.78 -0.65
C ALA A 327 6.35 1.09 -1.07
N ARG A 328 5.40 0.18 -0.75
CA ARG A 328 3.99 0.29 -1.15
C ARG A 328 3.32 1.59 -0.72
N PHE A 329 3.75 2.20 0.38
CA PHE A 329 3.19 3.47 0.87
C PHE A 329 3.52 4.65 -0.06
N GLN A 330 4.71 4.66 -0.65
CA GLN A 330 5.16 5.73 -1.55
C GLN A 330 4.79 5.46 -3.01
N TYR A 331 4.31 4.27 -3.36
CA TYR A 331 4.08 3.85 -4.74
C TYR A 331 3.18 4.80 -5.54
N ALA A 332 2.16 5.43 -4.92
CA ALA A 332 1.28 6.38 -5.59
C ALA A 332 2.01 7.62 -6.14
N VAL A 333 3.20 7.94 -5.64
CA VAL A 333 4.05 9.02 -6.14
C VAL A 333 4.66 8.69 -7.50
N LEU A 334 4.96 7.41 -7.77
CA LEU A 334 5.56 7.00 -9.03
C LEU A 334 4.70 7.32 -10.27
N PRO A 335 3.41 6.94 -10.37
CA PRO A 335 2.58 7.33 -11.49
C PRO A 335 2.41 8.85 -11.58
N ILE A 336 2.36 9.57 -10.45
CA ILE A 336 2.33 11.05 -10.46
C ILE A 336 3.59 11.62 -11.12
N ALA A 337 4.77 11.11 -10.79
CA ALA A 337 6.03 11.53 -11.40
C ALA A 337 6.06 11.19 -12.91
N LEU A 338 5.61 9.99 -13.29
CA LEU A 338 5.53 9.53 -14.69
C LEU A 338 4.52 10.33 -15.54
N LEU A 339 3.48 10.88 -14.93
CA LEU A 339 2.55 11.82 -15.56
C LEU A 339 3.13 13.23 -15.72
N SER A 340 4.19 13.58 -14.97
CA SER A 340 4.60 14.98 -14.76
C SER A 340 5.91 15.38 -15.43
N TRP A 341 6.77 14.42 -15.81
CA TRP A 341 8.14 14.73 -16.22
C TRP A 341 8.29 15.28 -17.66
N ILE A 342 7.41 14.89 -18.60
CA ILE A 342 7.54 15.25 -20.02
C ILE A 342 7.56 16.78 -20.25
N PRO A 343 6.67 17.59 -19.63
CA PRO A 343 6.73 19.04 -19.74
C PRO A 343 8.07 19.67 -19.33
N LEU A 344 8.76 19.07 -18.36
CA LEU A 344 9.96 19.66 -17.77
C LEU A 344 11.15 19.62 -18.75
N VAL A 345 11.20 18.57 -19.57
CA VAL A 345 12.20 18.38 -20.63
C VAL A 345 11.78 18.94 -21.99
N ARG A 346 10.53 19.40 -22.13
CA ARG A 346 10.00 19.91 -23.40
C ARG A 346 10.71 21.19 -23.83
N GLY A 347 11.22 21.23 -25.05
CA GLY A 347 11.94 22.41 -25.56
C GLY A 347 13.44 22.40 -25.29
N ILE A 348 13.99 21.32 -24.72
CA ILE A 348 15.42 21.03 -24.85
C ILE A 348 15.63 20.59 -26.31
N ARG A 349 16.17 21.49 -27.12
CA ARG A 349 16.56 21.19 -28.50
C ARG A 349 18.06 20.92 -28.51
N PHE A 350 18.44 19.75 -28.98
CA PHE A 350 19.82 19.48 -29.32
C PHE A 350 20.03 19.95 -30.77
N GLU A 351 20.37 21.23 -30.95
CA GLU A 351 20.63 21.82 -32.28
C GLU A 351 21.70 21.02 -33.04
N ALA A 352 22.66 20.44 -32.31
CA ALA A 352 23.64 19.50 -32.83
C ALA A 352 23.03 18.30 -33.58
N LEU A 353 21.87 17.77 -33.16
CA LEU A 353 21.23 16.62 -33.81
C LEU A 353 20.73 16.92 -35.24
N SER A 354 20.45 18.18 -35.55
CA SER A 354 19.93 18.60 -36.86
C SER A 354 21.01 18.58 -37.94
N GLN A 355 22.28 18.73 -37.56
CA GLN A 355 23.43 18.79 -38.46
C GLN A 355 24.10 17.42 -38.67
N LEU A 356 23.58 16.37 -38.02
CA LEU A 356 24.15 15.03 -38.07
C LEU A 356 23.88 14.30 -39.38
N SER A 357 24.87 13.52 -39.81
CA SER A 357 24.76 12.52 -40.87
C SER A 357 23.76 11.41 -40.50
N VAL A 358 23.31 10.64 -41.49
CA VAL A 358 22.38 9.51 -41.30
C VAL A 358 22.96 8.46 -40.33
N LYS A 359 24.28 8.22 -40.38
CA LYS A 359 24.96 7.27 -39.49
C LYS A 359 24.95 7.75 -38.03
N GLU A 360 25.26 9.02 -37.80
CA GLU A 360 25.24 9.61 -36.46
C GLU A 360 23.82 9.64 -35.89
N ARG A 361 22.82 10.04 -36.68
CA ARG A 361 21.41 9.99 -36.25
C ARG A 361 20.98 8.58 -35.83
N SER A 362 21.40 7.57 -36.59
CA SER A 362 21.14 6.16 -36.26
C SER A 362 21.82 5.78 -34.94
N ALA A 363 23.07 6.19 -34.71
CA ALA A 363 23.77 5.96 -33.46
C ALA A 363 23.07 6.61 -32.25
N TYR A 364 22.59 7.86 -32.37
CA TYR A 364 21.82 8.52 -31.30
C TYR A 364 20.47 7.86 -31.05
N LEU A 365 19.79 7.37 -32.08
CA LEU A 365 18.54 6.62 -31.90
C LEU A 365 18.78 5.30 -31.14
N VAL A 366 19.83 4.57 -31.50
CA VAL A 366 20.23 3.34 -30.79
C VAL A 366 20.63 3.66 -29.35
N ALA A 367 21.42 4.70 -29.12
CA ALA A 367 21.81 5.12 -27.77
C ALA A 367 20.59 5.55 -26.92
N GLY A 368 19.65 6.28 -27.51
CA GLY A 368 18.40 6.67 -26.84
C GLY A 368 17.50 5.48 -26.51
N ALA A 369 17.40 4.50 -27.42
CA ALA A 369 16.68 3.26 -27.17
C ALA A 369 17.36 2.42 -26.08
N ALA A 370 18.70 2.31 -26.12
CA ALA A 370 19.48 1.62 -25.10
C ALA A 370 19.30 2.28 -23.73
N LEU A 371 19.37 3.62 -23.65
CA LEU A 371 19.10 4.36 -22.42
C LEU A 371 17.68 4.09 -21.90
N MET A 372 16.66 4.17 -22.77
CA MET A 372 15.28 3.86 -22.41
C MET A 372 15.16 2.45 -21.82
N LEU A 373 15.77 1.46 -22.46
CA LEU A 373 15.77 0.07 -22.00
C LEU A 373 16.52 -0.07 -20.66
N SER A 374 17.64 0.61 -20.46
CA SER A 374 18.37 0.62 -19.18
C SER A 374 17.53 1.24 -18.05
N LEU A 375 16.73 2.28 -18.34
CA LEU A 375 15.85 2.89 -17.36
C LEU A 375 14.62 2.01 -17.04
N VAL A 376 14.07 1.30 -18.04
CA VAL A 376 13.03 0.29 -17.81
C VAL A 376 13.59 -0.89 -17.01
N TYR A 377 14.80 -1.33 -17.32
CA TYR A 377 15.52 -2.35 -16.56
C TYR A 377 15.77 -1.90 -15.10
N TYR A 378 16.06 -0.62 -14.87
CA TYR A 378 16.16 -0.08 -13.52
C TYR A 378 14.84 -0.24 -12.75
N SER A 379 13.69 0.07 -13.36
CA SER A 379 12.37 -0.15 -12.72
C SER A 379 12.15 -1.62 -12.35
N TRP A 380 12.48 -2.53 -13.27
CA TRP A 380 12.43 -3.97 -13.03
C TRP A 380 13.37 -4.41 -11.89
N PHE A 381 14.59 -3.90 -11.87
CA PHE A 381 15.58 -4.18 -10.84
C PHE A 381 15.10 -3.67 -9.47
N GLN A 382 14.51 -2.47 -9.41
CA GLN A 382 13.90 -1.96 -8.19
C GLN A 382 12.73 -2.81 -7.73
N ASN A 383 11.92 -3.36 -8.65
CA ASN A 383 10.91 -4.35 -8.28
C ASN A 383 11.56 -5.52 -7.55
N CYS A 384 12.54 -6.19 -8.16
CA CYS A 384 13.23 -7.30 -7.51
C CYS A 384 13.84 -6.90 -6.15
N PHE A 385 14.57 -5.79 -6.09
CA PHE A 385 15.29 -5.36 -4.89
C PHE A 385 14.34 -4.98 -3.74
N LEU A 386 13.23 -4.31 -4.03
CA LEU A 386 12.29 -3.85 -3.01
C LEU A 386 11.28 -4.93 -2.60
N SER A 387 10.89 -5.83 -3.51
CA SER A 387 9.82 -6.81 -3.27
C SER A 387 10.32 -8.18 -2.78
N SER A 388 11.63 -8.47 -2.87
CA SER A 388 12.21 -9.74 -2.44
C SER A 388 12.88 -9.59 -1.07
N TYR A 389 12.39 -10.31 -0.06
CA TYR A 389 13.03 -10.35 1.27
C TYR A 389 14.51 -10.76 1.20
N GLN A 390 14.84 -11.70 0.30
CA GLN A 390 16.21 -12.19 0.10
C GLN A 390 17.00 -11.41 -0.98
N GLN A 391 16.38 -10.43 -1.66
CA GLN A 391 16.98 -9.67 -2.77
C GLN A 391 17.56 -10.52 -3.95
N THR A 392 17.22 -11.80 -4.07
CA THR A 392 17.86 -12.73 -5.04
C THR A 392 17.17 -12.80 -6.41
N CYS A 393 16.05 -12.10 -6.63
CA CYS A 393 15.18 -12.19 -7.83
C CYS A 393 14.70 -13.61 -8.21
N ALA A 394 15.13 -14.65 -7.48
CA ALA A 394 14.91 -16.05 -7.85
C ALA A 394 13.58 -16.58 -7.31
N ARG A 395 13.15 -16.10 -6.14
CA ARG A 395 11.81 -16.33 -5.56
C ARG A 395 11.46 -15.17 -4.63
N PRO A 396 10.40 -14.38 -4.91
CA PRO A 396 10.03 -13.26 -4.04
C PRO A 396 9.33 -13.71 -2.75
N TYR A 397 8.87 -14.96 -2.67
CA TYR A 397 8.12 -15.46 -1.53
C TYR A 397 8.35 -16.94 -1.30
N GLU A 398 8.38 -17.31 -0.03
CA GLU A 398 8.62 -18.67 0.43
C GLU A 398 7.36 -19.24 1.08
N ARG A 399 7.29 -20.55 1.29
CA ARG A 399 6.17 -21.12 2.06
C ARG A 399 6.13 -20.50 3.46
N ASP A 400 4.92 -20.22 3.95
CA ASP A 400 4.71 -19.55 5.23
C ASP A 400 3.94 -20.48 6.17
N GLY A 401 4.65 -21.10 7.11
CA GLY A 401 4.10 -22.12 8.01
C GLY A 401 2.89 -21.66 8.83
N ARG A 402 2.66 -20.35 8.98
CA ARG A 402 1.44 -19.81 9.59
C ARG A 402 0.20 -20.14 8.75
N LEU A 403 0.32 -20.11 7.42
CA LEU A 403 -0.75 -20.53 6.50
C LEU A 403 -1.06 -22.01 6.67
N GLU A 404 -0.06 -22.89 6.58
CA GLU A 404 -0.28 -24.33 6.73
C GLU A 404 -0.83 -24.67 8.13
N MET A 405 -0.36 -23.99 9.18
CA MET A 405 -0.92 -24.10 10.53
C MET A 405 -2.38 -23.65 10.58
N ALA A 406 -2.71 -22.52 9.97
CA ALA A 406 -4.08 -22.01 9.91
C ALA A 406 -5.02 -22.98 9.19
N GLN A 407 -4.55 -23.64 8.12
CA GLN A 407 -5.29 -24.66 7.38
C GLN A 407 -5.54 -25.90 8.22
N MET A 408 -4.56 -26.33 9.04
CA MET A 408 -4.76 -27.41 10.01
C MET A 408 -5.81 -27.02 11.07
N LEU A 409 -5.71 -25.81 11.62
CA LEU A 409 -6.68 -25.29 12.59
C LEU A 409 -8.10 -25.15 12.01
N ALA A 410 -8.23 -25.02 10.68
CA ALA A 410 -9.53 -24.97 10.01
C ALA A 410 -10.36 -26.25 10.17
N GLU A 411 -9.75 -27.40 10.52
CA GLU A 411 -10.46 -28.63 10.87
C GLU A 411 -11.43 -28.44 12.06
N TYR A 412 -11.15 -27.48 12.93
CA TYR A 412 -11.94 -27.18 14.13
C TYR A 412 -12.88 -25.99 13.94
N ARG A 413 -13.07 -25.52 12.71
CA ARG A 413 -13.94 -24.39 12.41
C ARG A 413 -15.37 -24.69 12.88
N GLY A 414 -16.01 -23.71 13.52
CA GLY A 414 -17.37 -23.85 14.06
C GLY A 414 -17.45 -24.42 15.49
N LYS A 415 -16.32 -24.82 16.09
CA LYS A 415 -16.25 -25.24 17.50
C LYS A 415 -16.33 -24.08 18.51
N GLY A 416 -16.31 -22.83 18.04
CA GLY A 416 -16.29 -21.64 18.91
C GLY A 416 -14.94 -21.40 19.58
N TYR A 417 -13.86 -21.96 19.04
CA TYR A 417 -12.51 -21.76 19.57
C TYR A 417 -11.97 -20.37 19.23
N VAL A 418 -11.12 -19.87 20.13
CA VAL A 418 -10.52 -18.53 20.07
C VAL A 418 -9.00 -18.65 20.09
N ILE A 419 -8.34 -17.89 19.22
CA ILE A 419 -6.88 -17.76 19.22
C ILE A 419 -6.47 -16.34 19.60
N ALA A 420 -5.59 -16.17 20.58
CA ALA A 420 -4.90 -14.91 20.80
C ALA A 420 -3.61 -14.92 19.98
N THR A 421 -3.42 -13.95 19.08
CA THR A 421 -2.27 -13.95 18.19
C THR A 421 -1.69 -12.58 17.85
N THR A 422 -0.35 -12.52 17.72
CA THR A 422 0.34 -11.38 17.11
C THR A 422 0.23 -11.39 15.58
N GLU A 423 0.05 -12.58 14.99
CA GLU A 423 -0.04 -12.80 13.54
C GLU A 423 -1.51 -12.82 13.10
N ALA A 424 -2.13 -11.65 13.19
CA ALA A 424 -3.58 -11.48 13.04
C ALA A 424 -4.10 -11.69 11.61
N GLY A 425 -3.26 -11.82 10.58
CA GLY A 425 -3.69 -12.01 9.21
C GLY A 425 -3.99 -13.46 8.87
N LEU A 426 -2.95 -14.27 8.64
CA LEU A 426 -3.07 -15.62 8.07
C LEU A 426 -3.81 -16.59 9.00
N LEU A 427 -3.45 -16.60 10.29
CA LEU A 427 -4.03 -17.52 11.27
C LEU A 427 -5.55 -17.32 11.41
N PRO A 428 -6.07 -16.12 11.70
CA PRO A 428 -7.51 -15.91 11.81
C PRO A 428 -8.24 -16.11 10.47
N TYR A 429 -7.67 -15.62 9.36
CA TYR A 429 -8.32 -15.70 8.06
C TYR A 429 -8.56 -17.15 7.59
N TYR A 430 -7.50 -17.99 7.60
CA TYR A 430 -7.61 -19.35 7.07
C TYR A 430 -8.17 -20.35 8.09
N SER A 431 -7.95 -20.18 9.40
CA SER A 431 -8.62 -21.05 10.39
C SER A 431 -10.12 -20.77 10.45
N GLY A 432 -10.53 -19.52 10.27
CA GLY A 432 -11.90 -19.06 10.49
C GLY A 432 -12.29 -19.04 11.97
N TRP A 433 -11.32 -19.07 12.89
CA TRP A 433 -11.57 -18.92 14.32
C TRP A 433 -11.84 -17.45 14.67
N SER A 434 -12.43 -17.22 15.84
CA SER A 434 -12.39 -15.90 16.46
C SER A 434 -10.96 -15.63 16.94
N ALA A 435 -10.50 -14.40 16.79
CA ALA A 435 -9.13 -14.04 17.12
C ALA A 435 -9.03 -12.75 17.91
N ILE A 436 -8.23 -12.79 18.97
CA ILE A 436 -7.72 -11.58 19.63
C ILE A 436 -6.44 -11.20 18.87
N ASP A 437 -6.47 -10.07 18.17
CA ASP A 437 -5.27 -9.42 17.66
C ASP A 437 -4.55 -8.77 18.84
N THR A 438 -3.54 -9.44 19.38
CA THR A 438 -2.88 -9.03 20.63
C THR A 438 -2.10 -7.73 20.47
N TRP A 439 -1.71 -7.39 19.23
CA TRP A 439 -1.10 -6.10 18.93
C TRP A 439 -2.13 -4.97 18.94
N GLY A 440 -3.37 -5.24 18.52
CA GLY A 440 -4.51 -4.34 18.64
C GLY A 440 -4.82 -3.54 17.38
N LEU A 441 -4.47 -4.04 16.19
CA LEU A 441 -4.92 -3.40 14.94
C LEU A 441 -6.40 -3.67 14.68
N ASN A 442 -6.89 -4.83 15.11
CA ASN A 442 -8.27 -5.29 14.93
C ASN A 442 -9.00 -5.57 16.25
N ASP A 443 -8.40 -5.19 17.38
CA ASP A 443 -9.00 -5.28 18.70
C ASP A 443 -9.18 -3.87 19.26
N GLN A 444 -10.43 -3.50 19.51
CA GLN A 444 -10.81 -2.16 19.96
C GLN A 444 -10.37 -1.92 21.42
N PHE A 445 -10.50 -2.91 22.29
CA PHE A 445 -10.06 -2.78 23.68
C PHE A 445 -8.56 -2.50 23.74
N ILE A 446 -7.76 -3.28 23.01
CA ILE A 446 -6.29 -3.15 23.02
C ILE A 446 -5.84 -1.81 22.40
N ALA A 447 -6.46 -1.37 21.31
CA ALA A 447 -6.12 -0.10 20.68
C ALA A 447 -6.35 1.12 21.60
N HIS A 448 -7.35 1.05 22.48
CA HIS A 448 -7.72 2.15 23.37
C HIS A 448 -7.12 2.06 24.78
N ASN A 449 -6.72 0.87 25.22
CA ASN A 449 -6.08 0.66 26.52
C ASN A 449 -4.55 0.48 26.42
N GLY A 450 -4.01 0.40 25.20
CA GLY A 450 -2.58 0.39 24.89
C GLY A 450 -1.97 -1.01 24.74
N SER A 451 -2.42 -1.97 25.54
CA SER A 451 -1.97 -3.37 25.49
C SER A 451 -3.07 -4.35 25.88
N ILE A 452 -2.88 -5.61 25.52
CA ILE A 452 -3.62 -6.73 26.13
C ILE A 452 -3.31 -6.82 27.63
N THR A 453 -4.26 -7.29 28.43
CA THR A 453 -4.11 -7.46 29.89
C THR A 453 -4.49 -8.88 30.31
N VAL A 454 -4.07 -9.26 31.53
CA VAL A 454 -4.44 -10.55 32.15
C VAL A 454 -5.94 -10.66 32.31
N GLU A 455 -6.61 -9.59 32.74
CA GLU A 455 -8.07 -9.57 32.93
C GLU A 455 -8.80 -9.79 31.62
N TYR A 456 -8.30 -9.24 30.51
CA TYR A 456 -8.90 -9.45 29.20
C TYR A 456 -8.71 -10.90 28.73
N LEU A 457 -7.53 -11.47 28.95
CA LEU A 457 -7.26 -12.89 28.68
C LEU A 457 -8.12 -13.82 29.55
N ASP A 458 -8.36 -13.47 30.81
CA ASP A 458 -9.21 -14.24 31.72
C ASP A 458 -10.70 -14.20 31.33
N GLN A 459 -11.16 -13.11 30.73
CA GLN A 459 -12.52 -12.99 30.21
C GLN A 459 -12.73 -13.88 28.98
N VAL A 460 -11.77 -13.90 28.05
CA VAL A 460 -11.92 -14.62 26.77
C VAL A 460 -11.47 -16.07 26.87
N GLN A 461 -10.47 -16.34 27.71
CA GLN A 461 -9.78 -17.62 27.87
C GLN A 461 -9.44 -18.30 26.53
N PRO A 462 -8.49 -17.74 25.77
CA PRO A 462 -8.16 -18.25 24.44
C PRO A 462 -7.76 -19.74 24.48
N HIS A 463 -8.15 -20.48 23.46
CA HIS A 463 -7.82 -21.90 23.35
C HIS A 463 -6.36 -22.09 22.93
N ILE A 464 -5.86 -21.13 22.13
CA ILE A 464 -4.48 -21.06 21.68
C ILE A 464 -3.96 -19.65 21.93
N ILE A 465 -2.75 -19.55 22.48
CA ILE A 465 -1.97 -18.30 22.50
C ILE A 465 -0.78 -18.53 21.57
N MET A 466 -0.70 -17.72 20.51
CA MET A 466 0.36 -17.77 19.52
C MET A 466 1.04 -16.41 19.43
N PHE A 467 2.36 -16.34 19.51
CA PHE A 467 3.04 -15.06 19.34
C PHE A 467 4.40 -15.21 18.68
N HIS A 468 4.81 -14.15 17.99
CA HIS A 468 6.14 -13.96 17.42
C HIS A 468 7.03 -13.16 18.38
N ASP A 469 8.22 -13.67 18.66
CA ASP A 469 9.27 -12.88 19.31
C ASP A 469 10.69 -13.42 19.04
N TYR A 470 11.68 -12.65 19.46
CA TYR A 470 13.11 -12.86 19.22
C TYR A 470 13.80 -13.66 20.33
N TYR A 471 13.13 -14.70 20.84
CA TYR A 471 13.66 -15.60 21.87
C TYR A 471 13.15 -17.04 21.71
N SER A 472 13.72 -17.99 22.45
CA SER A 472 13.32 -19.41 22.47
C SER A 472 13.66 -20.05 23.83
N PRO A 473 13.29 -21.32 24.10
CA PRO A 473 13.80 -22.03 25.28
C PRO A 473 15.34 -22.09 25.38
N LEU A 474 16.03 -22.13 24.23
CA LEU A 474 17.51 -22.12 24.18
C LEU A 474 18.12 -20.72 24.37
N VAL A 475 17.35 -19.69 24.05
CA VAL A 475 17.75 -18.29 24.17
C VAL A 475 16.66 -17.57 24.96
N PRO A 476 16.63 -17.71 26.29
CA PRO A 476 15.55 -17.16 27.09
C PRO A 476 15.51 -15.62 27.02
N PRO A 477 14.32 -15.01 27.16
CA PRO A 477 14.15 -13.57 27.08
C PRO A 477 14.93 -12.84 28.17
N LYS A 478 15.56 -11.72 27.81
CA LYS A 478 16.28 -10.85 28.76
C LYS A 478 15.31 -9.79 29.30
N LEU A 479 14.88 -9.96 30.55
CA LEU A 479 13.93 -9.08 31.23
C LEU A 479 14.62 -7.82 31.81
N THR A 480 15.22 -7.01 30.95
CA THR A 480 15.79 -5.71 31.32
C THR A 480 14.73 -4.62 31.21
N GLU A 481 14.87 -3.53 31.97
CA GLU A 481 13.99 -2.36 31.87
C GLU A 481 13.91 -1.82 30.43
N ALA A 482 15.05 -1.78 29.73
CA ALA A 482 15.12 -1.32 28.34
C ALA A 482 14.34 -2.22 27.35
N ASN A 483 14.33 -3.54 27.58
CA ASN A 483 13.55 -4.45 26.74
C ASN A 483 12.06 -4.37 27.08
N LEU A 484 11.71 -4.32 28.38
CA LEU A 484 10.33 -4.20 28.84
C LEU A 484 9.68 -2.85 28.48
N ALA A 485 10.49 -1.82 28.24
CA ALA A 485 10.02 -0.55 27.69
C ALA A 485 9.55 -0.65 26.23
N GLN A 486 9.93 -1.71 25.50
CA GLN A 486 9.47 -1.95 24.14
C GLN A 486 8.07 -2.58 24.16
N PRO A 487 7.04 -1.94 23.57
CA PRO A 487 5.66 -2.42 23.68
C PRO A 487 5.45 -3.85 23.16
N TRP A 488 6.12 -4.21 22.06
CA TRP A 488 6.03 -5.56 21.48
C TRP A 488 6.55 -6.62 22.45
N PHE A 489 7.78 -6.43 22.95
CA PHE A 489 8.42 -7.36 23.88
C PHE A 489 7.65 -7.47 25.21
N SER A 490 7.15 -6.35 25.73
CA SER A 490 6.33 -6.36 26.95
C SER A 490 5.05 -7.19 26.79
N MET A 491 4.38 -7.04 25.65
CA MET A 491 3.17 -7.78 25.31
C MET A 491 3.42 -9.30 25.19
N THR A 492 4.46 -9.72 24.47
CA THR A 492 4.79 -11.14 24.29
C THR A 492 5.22 -11.80 25.60
N ILE A 493 5.93 -11.08 26.47
CA ILE A 493 6.24 -11.54 27.83
C ILE A 493 4.97 -11.70 28.66
N LEU A 494 4.02 -10.76 28.59
CA LEU A 494 2.72 -10.91 29.25
C LEU A 494 1.98 -12.17 28.77
N LEU A 495 1.91 -12.39 27.45
CA LEU A 495 1.27 -13.58 26.87
C LEU A 495 1.94 -14.88 27.34
N LYS A 496 3.28 -14.90 27.35
CA LYS A 496 4.07 -16.05 27.83
C LYS A 496 3.79 -16.34 29.31
N THR A 497 3.95 -15.33 30.17
CA THR A 497 3.74 -15.46 31.61
C THR A 497 2.31 -15.88 31.92
N TYR A 498 1.31 -15.28 31.26
CA TYR A 498 -0.08 -15.67 31.41
C TYR A 498 -0.33 -17.14 31.06
N ALA A 499 0.22 -17.60 29.94
CA ALA A 499 0.07 -18.99 29.50
C ALA A 499 0.68 -19.95 30.53
N GLU A 500 1.87 -19.65 31.04
CA GLU A 500 2.59 -20.48 32.03
C GLU A 500 1.89 -20.50 33.39
N ASP A 501 1.48 -19.33 33.90
CA ASP A 501 0.80 -19.21 35.19
C ASP A 501 -0.59 -19.89 35.20
N ASN A 502 -1.24 -19.97 34.05
CA ASN A 502 -2.55 -20.62 33.88
C ASN A 502 -2.46 -22.06 33.34
N GLY A 503 -1.27 -22.66 33.33
CA GLY A 503 -1.08 -24.07 33.00
C GLY A 503 -1.35 -24.44 31.53
N TYR A 504 -1.18 -23.50 30.60
CA TYR A 504 -1.23 -23.80 29.18
C TYR A 504 -0.05 -24.71 28.80
N ILE A 505 -0.31 -25.63 27.89
CA ILE A 505 0.70 -26.58 27.41
C ILE A 505 1.48 -25.92 26.27
N LEU A 506 2.79 -25.77 26.43
CA LEU A 506 3.67 -25.35 25.34
C LEU A 506 3.73 -26.45 24.27
N ALA A 507 2.99 -26.28 23.18
CA ALA A 507 2.90 -27.27 22.12
C ALA A 507 4.06 -27.16 21.12
N ALA A 508 4.49 -25.94 20.79
CA ALA A 508 5.62 -25.74 19.88
C ALA A 508 6.27 -24.35 20.03
N VAL A 509 7.54 -24.28 19.60
CA VAL A 509 8.29 -23.04 19.38
C VAL A 509 8.99 -23.15 18.03
N PHE A 510 8.40 -22.64 16.96
CA PHE A 510 8.93 -22.77 15.60
C PHE A 510 9.83 -21.60 15.22
N GLY A 511 11.09 -21.87 14.86
CA GLY A 511 11.99 -20.87 14.27
C GLY A 511 12.95 -21.50 13.29
N ASP A 512 13.46 -20.74 12.33
CA ASP A 512 14.65 -21.17 11.56
C ASP A 512 15.95 -20.94 12.33
N SER A 513 15.89 -20.11 13.37
CA SER A 513 16.91 -19.84 14.37
C SER A 513 16.26 -19.73 15.76
N PRO A 514 17.02 -19.92 16.86
CA PRO A 514 16.48 -19.81 18.21
C PRO A 514 16.26 -18.35 18.66
N TYR A 515 16.55 -17.37 17.79
CA TYR A 515 16.45 -15.93 18.04
C TYR A 515 15.27 -15.29 17.34
N ASP A 516 14.44 -16.06 16.63
CA ASP A 516 13.32 -15.55 15.86
C ASP A 516 12.28 -16.67 15.74
N THR A 517 11.27 -16.67 16.62
CA THR A 517 10.40 -17.84 16.79
C THR A 517 8.92 -17.51 16.97
N HIS A 518 8.09 -18.51 16.67
CA HIS A 518 6.66 -18.53 16.86
C HIS A 518 6.30 -19.52 17.97
N TYR A 519 5.81 -19.00 19.09
CA TYR A 519 5.33 -19.79 20.22
C TYR A 519 3.88 -20.23 19.98
N TYR A 520 3.55 -21.45 20.40
CA TYR A 520 2.19 -21.98 20.43
C TYR A 520 1.91 -22.63 21.79
N TYR A 521 1.08 -21.98 22.59
CA TYR A 521 0.53 -22.50 23.83
C TYR A 521 -0.92 -22.93 23.62
N VAL A 522 -1.31 -24.08 24.19
CA VAL A 522 -2.67 -24.62 24.08
C VAL A 522 -3.27 -24.78 25.48
N ARG A 523 -4.47 -24.25 25.69
CA ARG A 523 -5.20 -24.38 26.96
C ARG A 523 -5.55 -25.85 27.23
N PRO A 524 -5.32 -26.40 28.44
CA PRO A 524 -5.75 -27.74 28.77
C PRO A 524 -7.28 -27.80 28.97
N GLY A 525 -7.84 -29.02 29.00
CA GLY A 525 -9.17 -29.25 29.59
C GLY A 525 -10.39 -29.01 28.69
N PHE A 526 -10.22 -28.74 27.40
CA PHE A 526 -11.32 -28.71 26.42
C PHE A 526 -11.29 -29.91 25.46
N GLU A 527 -12.41 -30.17 24.77
CA GLU A 527 -12.66 -31.36 23.92
C GLU A 527 -11.46 -31.78 23.06
N ASP A 528 -10.93 -30.84 22.27
CA ASP A 528 -9.87 -31.10 21.29
C ASP A 528 -8.45 -30.76 21.78
N SER A 529 -8.29 -30.35 23.06
CA SER A 529 -7.02 -29.84 23.62
C SER A 529 -5.83 -30.78 23.40
N LYS A 530 -5.96 -32.06 23.77
CA LYS A 530 -4.88 -33.05 23.62
C LYS A 530 -4.51 -33.28 22.15
N ARG A 531 -5.52 -33.31 21.27
CA ARG A 531 -5.31 -33.51 19.83
C ARG A 531 -4.62 -32.31 19.21
N LEU A 532 -4.99 -31.09 19.59
CA LEU A 532 -4.34 -29.86 19.15
C LEU A 532 -2.88 -29.80 19.60
N VAL A 533 -2.58 -30.13 20.86
CA VAL A 533 -1.19 -30.22 21.34
C VAL A 533 -0.39 -31.22 20.50
N GLU A 534 -0.94 -32.40 20.24
CA GLU A 534 -0.26 -33.42 19.45
C GLU A 534 -0.03 -32.98 17.99
N GLN A 535 -1.05 -32.42 17.34
CA GLN A 535 -0.96 -31.95 15.95
C GLN A 535 0.03 -30.79 15.80
N ILE A 536 -0.01 -29.80 16.70
CA ILE A 536 0.88 -28.64 16.69
C ILE A 536 2.33 -29.08 16.98
N SER A 537 2.56 -29.88 18.02
CA SER A 537 3.92 -30.32 18.40
C SER A 537 4.60 -31.17 17.33
N LYS A 538 3.83 -31.99 16.61
CA LYS A 538 4.31 -32.85 15.53
C LYS A 538 4.28 -32.19 14.16
N PHE A 539 3.86 -30.92 14.06
CA PHE A 539 3.75 -30.22 12.78
C PHE A 539 5.13 -30.05 12.12
N ARG A 540 5.34 -30.68 10.95
CA ARG A 540 6.64 -30.69 10.25
C ARG A 540 6.74 -29.72 9.08
N ASP A 541 5.61 -29.26 8.57
CA ASP A 541 5.55 -28.36 7.41
C ASP A 541 5.40 -26.89 7.84
N TYR A 542 6.04 -26.52 8.95
CA TYR A 542 6.18 -25.12 9.34
C TYR A 542 7.42 -24.53 8.67
N PHE A 543 7.22 -23.67 7.67
CA PHE A 543 8.31 -22.94 7.01
C PHE A 543 8.37 -21.51 7.55
N TYR A 544 9.58 -21.02 7.82
CA TYR A 544 9.74 -19.71 8.43
C TYR A 544 9.56 -18.61 7.37
N PRO A 545 8.68 -17.61 7.60
CA PRO A 545 8.21 -16.72 6.54
C PRO A 545 9.29 -15.84 5.91
N THR A 546 10.32 -15.46 6.68
CA THR A 546 11.39 -14.57 6.20
C THR A 546 12.46 -15.29 5.39
N THR A 547 12.68 -16.59 5.63
CA THR A 547 13.78 -17.35 5.01
C THR A 547 13.34 -18.52 4.15
N GLY A 548 12.09 -18.95 4.28
CA GLY A 548 11.57 -20.14 3.59
C GLY A 548 12.17 -21.46 4.02
N LYS A 549 12.98 -21.44 5.08
CA LYS A 549 13.56 -22.67 5.63
C LYS A 549 12.53 -23.35 6.50
N ARG A 550 12.56 -24.68 6.50
CA ARG A 550 11.78 -25.48 7.44
C ARG A 550 12.23 -25.15 8.86
N SER A 551 11.28 -24.81 9.72
CA SER A 551 11.55 -24.46 11.11
C SER A 551 11.91 -25.68 11.95
N ILE A 552 12.72 -25.43 12.98
CA ILE A 552 12.99 -26.34 14.09
C ILE A 552 11.95 -26.04 15.17
N ASN A 553 11.41 -27.09 15.81
CA ASN A 553 10.57 -26.93 17.00
C ASN A 553 11.46 -26.93 18.26
N TYR A 554 11.79 -25.74 18.76
CA TYR A 554 12.63 -25.53 19.94
C TYR A 554 11.96 -25.92 21.26
N ALA A 555 10.65 -26.21 21.28
CA ALA A 555 9.98 -26.73 22.48
C ALA A 555 10.51 -28.12 22.89
N MET A 556 11.11 -28.87 21.95
CA MET A 556 11.68 -30.19 22.21
C MET A 556 13.09 -30.14 22.83
N TYR A 557 13.65 -28.95 23.02
CA TYR A 557 15.01 -28.75 23.52
C TYR A 557 14.92 -27.98 24.83
N GLU A 558 15.03 -28.70 25.95
CA GLU A 558 14.86 -28.13 27.30
C GLU A 558 16.11 -27.41 27.84
N GLN A 559 17.26 -27.50 27.17
CA GLN A 559 18.50 -26.83 27.59
C GLN A 559 19.29 -26.24 26.41
N PRO A 560 19.89 -25.02 26.57
CA PRO A 560 20.75 -24.37 25.59
C PRO A 560 21.89 -25.23 25.04
#